data_AF-A0A947WI69-F1
#
_entry.id   AF-A0A947WI69-F1
#
_cell.length_a   1.000
_cell.length_b   1.000
_cell.length_c   1.000
_cell.angle_alpha   90.00
_cell.angle_beta   90.00
_cell.angle_gamma   90.00
#
_symmetry.space_group_name_H-M   'P 1'
#
loop_
_entity.id
_entity.type
_entity.pdbx_description
1 polymer ?
#
loop_
_entity_poly.entity_id
_entity_poly.type
_entity_poly.pdbx_seq_one_letter_code
_entity_poly.pdbx_strand_id
1 'polypeptide(L)'
;MRIIEAGHYYQAHGPTEFSKLGWGILVRLLTEEDKALLWIDDVHSLKDVPKQEKKMDVVEFDPRTHFRLLESAMVPYARKIFDRLMLLPKRKKPRKRKDGGWSLNGDIRLFWPDGMPTCVMLDAGLSLWKLEQGFKVGINILPAFYGEQQQSLLKILGKALPEFDQQVVLFDVEGGYYFMEK
;
A
#
# COMPACT_ATOMS: atom_id res chain seq x y z
N MET A 1 19.82 -3.85 2.13
CA MET A 1 18.70 -4.39 1.33
C MET A 1 17.33 -3.82 1.74
N ARG A 2 16.75 -3.02 0.85
CA ARG A 2 15.37 -2.48 0.93
C ARG A 2 14.50 -3.13 -0.14
N ILE A 3 13.18 -3.01 0.01
CA ILE A 3 12.24 -3.32 -1.08
C ILE A 3 11.48 -2.06 -1.46
N ILE A 4 11.50 -1.74 -2.76
CA ILE A 4 10.84 -0.57 -3.32
C ILE A 4 9.66 -1.06 -4.16
N GLU A 5 8.48 -0.59 -3.81
CA GLU A 5 7.24 -0.79 -4.53
C GLU A 5 6.93 0.43 -5.38
N ALA A 6 6.62 0.21 -6.65
CA ALA A 6 6.12 1.26 -7.53
C ALA A 6 5.31 0.66 -8.68
N GLY A 7 4.73 1.53 -9.49
CA GLY A 7 4.00 1.13 -10.68
C GLY A 7 2.66 0.48 -10.38
N HIS A 8 2.07 0.79 -9.21
CA HIS A 8 0.75 0.31 -8.83
C HIS A 8 -0.29 0.59 -9.93
N TYR A 9 -1.19 -0.37 -10.15
CA TYR A 9 -2.37 -0.19 -10.99
C TYR A 9 -3.49 -1.15 -10.63
N TYR A 10 -4.70 -0.76 -11.01
CA TYR A 10 -5.91 -1.55 -10.91
C TYR A 10 -6.03 -2.47 -12.13
N GLN A 11 -6.10 -3.79 -11.92
CA GLN A 11 -6.30 -4.76 -12.99
C GLN A 11 -7.59 -4.49 -13.79
N ALA A 12 -8.62 -3.95 -13.13
CA ALA A 12 -9.89 -3.59 -13.78
C ALA A 12 -9.79 -2.42 -14.78
N HIS A 13 -8.73 -1.60 -14.70
CA HIS A 13 -8.47 -0.49 -15.62
C HIS A 13 -7.28 -0.80 -16.53
N GLY A 14 -6.22 -1.35 -15.95
CA GLY A 14 -4.91 -1.49 -16.57
C GLY A 14 -3.93 -0.41 -16.09
N PRO A 15 -2.64 -0.58 -16.38
CA PRO A 15 -1.61 0.40 -16.04
C PRO A 15 -1.80 1.71 -16.81
N THR A 16 -1.53 2.82 -16.14
CA THR A 16 -1.63 4.17 -16.70
C THR A 16 -0.26 4.85 -16.71
N GLU A 17 -0.21 6.11 -17.16
CA GLU A 17 1.04 6.88 -17.11
C GLU A 17 1.56 7.03 -15.67
N PHE A 18 0.69 6.99 -14.65
CA PHE A 18 1.16 6.96 -13.26
C PHE A 18 1.96 5.70 -12.93
N SER A 19 1.59 4.56 -13.48
CA SER A 19 2.33 3.31 -13.29
C SER A 19 3.75 3.46 -13.88
N LYS A 20 3.87 4.06 -15.06
CA LYS A 20 5.16 4.36 -15.70
C LYS A 20 5.99 5.37 -14.91
N LEU A 21 5.40 6.48 -14.51
CA LEU A 21 6.09 7.54 -13.76
C LEU A 21 6.62 7.02 -12.42
N GLY A 22 5.78 6.32 -11.65
CA GLY A 22 6.19 5.71 -10.39
C GLY A 22 7.33 4.72 -10.59
N TRP A 23 7.26 3.89 -11.63
CA TRP A 23 8.35 2.97 -11.96
C TRP A 23 9.64 3.68 -12.38
N GLY A 24 9.54 4.78 -13.13
CA GLY A 24 10.68 5.61 -13.49
C GLY A 24 11.39 6.20 -12.27
N ILE A 25 10.63 6.62 -11.25
CA ILE A 25 11.18 7.09 -9.97
C ILE A 25 11.85 5.92 -9.24
N LEU A 26 11.23 4.74 -9.19
CA LEU A 26 11.83 3.54 -8.60
C LEU A 26 13.21 3.27 -9.21
N VAL A 27 13.32 3.27 -10.54
CA VAL A 27 14.58 3.01 -11.25
C VAL A 27 15.68 4.01 -10.85
N ARG A 28 15.32 5.28 -10.59
CA ARG A 28 16.27 6.31 -10.13
C ARG A 28 16.72 6.13 -8.68
N LEU A 29 15.89 5.50 -7.84
CA LEU A 29 16.14 5.31 -6.41
C LEU A 29 16.77 3.95 -6.06
N LEU A 30 16.69 2.98 -6.98
CA LEU A 30 17.27 1.65 -6.81
C LEU A 30 18.80 1.71 -6.66
N THR A 31 19.30 0.88 -5.77
CA THR A 31 20.70 0.44 -5.69
C THR A 31 20.80 -1.05 -6.00
N GLU A 32 22.01 -1.58 -6.18
CA GLU A 32 22.22 -3.01 -6.50
C GLU A 32 21.67 -3.97 -5.42
N GLU A 33 21.60 -3.51 -4.17
CA GLU A 33 21.08 -4.30 -3.06
C GLU A 33 19.55 -4.29 -2.96
N ASP A 34 18.86 -3.40 -3.67
CA ASP A 34 17.42 -3.23 -3.52
C ASP A 34 16.63 -4.23 -4.38
N LYS A 35 15.40 -4.50 -3.94
CA LYS A 35 14.44 -5.30 -4.70
C LYS A 35 13.29 -4.43 -5.17
N ALA A 36 12.82 -4.73 -6.37
CA ALA A 36 11.76 -4.00 -7.05
C ALA A 36 10.48 -4.84 -7.04
N LEU A 37 9.38 -4.24 -6.58
CA LEU A 37 8.09 -4.89 -6.44
C LEU A 37 7.03 -4.14 -7.24
N LEU A 38 6.29 -4.89 -8.05
CA LEU A 38 5.07 -4.42 -8.71
C LEU A 38 3.84 -4.92 -7.94
N TRP A 39 3.01 -3.96 -7.53
CA TRP A 39 1.75 -4.20 -6.81
C TRP A 39 0.56 -4.04 -7.75
N ILE A 40 -0.27 -5.07 -7.89
CA ILE A 40 -1.44 -5.05 -8.78
C ILE A 40 -2.70 -5.24 -7.95
N ASP A 41 -3.60 -4.26 -8.03
CA ASP A 41 -4.92 -4.33 -7.40
C ASP A 41 -5.86 -5.15 -8.28
N ASP A 42 -6.12 -6.40 -7.87
CA ASP A 42 -7.06 -7.33 -8.50
C ASP A 42 -8.36 -7.51 -7.69
N VAL A 43 -8.55 -6.70 -6.65
CA VAL A 43 -9.70 -6.80 -5.73
C VAL A 43 -10.74 -5.73 -6.05
N HIS A 44 -10.29 -4.55 -6.45
CA HIS A 44 -11.14 -3.40 -6.66
C HIS A 44 -11.60 -3.28 -8.11
N SER A 45 -12.81 -2.72 -8.26
CA SER A 45 -13.44 -2.54 -9.56
C SER A 45 -13.12 -1.16 -10.15
N LEU A 46 -13.50 -0.92 -11.41
CA LEU A 46 -13.35 0.40 -12.06
C LEU A 46 -14.05 1.55 -11.30
N LYS A 47 -14.98 1.22 -10.38
CA LYS A 47 -15.68 2.20 -9.53
C LYS A 47 -14.74 2.81 -8.48
N ASP A 48 -13.77 2.02 -8.04
CA ASP A 48 -12.87 2.28 -6.93
C ASP A 48 -11.58 2.97 -7.39
N VAL A 49 -11.29 2.89 -8.70
CA VAL A 49 -10.17 3.60 -9.34
C VAL A 49 -10.29 5.11 -9.09
N PRO A 50 -9.23 5.77 -8.59
CA PRO A 50 -9.19 7.20 -8.37
C PRO A 50 -9.63 7.98 -9.62
N LYS A 51 -10.41 9.06 -9.43
CA LYS A 51 -10.95 9.86 -10.55
C LYS A 51 -9.87 10.38 -11.48
N GLN A 52 -8.69 10.68 -10.94
CA GLN A 52 -7.52 11.15 -11.65
C GLN A 52 -6.99 10.08 -12.62
N GLU A 53 -6.96 8.82 -12.18
CA GLU A 53 -6.44 7.70 -12.96
C GLU A 53 -7.47 7.13 -13.93
N LYS A 54 -8.74 7.11 -13.54
CA LYS A 54 -9.85 6.56 -14.35
C LYS A 54 -10.02 7.22 -15.71
N LYS A 55 -9.55 8.46 -15.87
CA LYS A 55 -9.61 9.22 -17.13
C LYS A 55 -8.34 9.11 -17.96
N MET A 56 -7.30 8.46 -17.44
CA MET A 56 -6.03 8.31 -18.13
C MET A 56 -6.09 7.10 -19.06
N ASP A 57 -5.44 7.23 -20.21
CA ASP A 57 -5.29 6.14 -21.14
C ASP A 57 -4.43 5.01 -20.55
N VAL A 58 -4.78 3.79 -20.91
CA VAL A 58 -3.98 2.61 -20.58
C VAL A 58 -2.71 2.63 -21.43
N VAL A 59 -1.60 2.29 -20.81
CA VAL A 59 -0.28 2.31 -21.45
C VAL A 59 0.36 0.93 -21.46
N GLU A 60 1.26 0.68 -22.41
CA GLU A 60 2.11 -0.51 -22.35
C GLU A 60 3.07 -0.42 -21.15
N PHE A 61 3.02 -1.41 -20.26
CA PHE A 61 3.81 -1.41 -19.03
C PHE A 61 4.15 -2.85 -18.61
N ASP A 62 5.36 -3.29 -18.94
CA ASP A 62 5.91 -4.59 -18.54
C ASP A 62 7.31 -4.42 -17.92
N PRO A 63 7.38 -3.92 -16.68
CA PRO A 63 8.67 -3.67 -16.04
C PRO A 63 9.36 -4.96 -15.58
N ARG A 64 10.69 -4.97 -15.63
CA ARG A 64 11.49 -6.01 -14.99
C ARG A 64 11.38 -5.89 -13.47
N THR A 65 10.73 -6.87 -12.84
CA THR A 65 10.48 -6.91 -11.40
C THR A 65 11.27 -8.02 -10.73
N HIS A 66 11.54 -7.87 -9.44
CA HIS A 66 11.95 -9.00 -8.59
C HIS A 66 10.72 -9.73 -8.03
N PHE A 67 9.66 -8.97 -7.75
CA PHE A 67 8.40 -9.48 -7.25
C PHE A 67 7.23 -8.83 -7.99
N ARG A 68 6.23 -9.64 -8.32
CA ARG A 68 4.94 -9.21 -8.84
C ARG A 68 3.87 -9.85 -7.97
N LEU A 69 3.07 -9.02 -7.32
CA LEU A 69 2.06 -9.50 -6.37
C LEU A 69 0.70 -8.90 -6.67
N LEU A 70 -0.33 -9.68 -6.33
CA LEU A 70 -1.73 -9.31 -6.43
C LEU A 70 -2.25 -8.90 -5.05
N GLU A 71 -3.15 -7.92 -5.00
CA GLU A 71 -3.70 -7.42 -3.75
C GLU A 71 -4.52 -8.47 -2.98
N SER A 72 -5.24 -9.33 -3.70
CA SER A 72 -5.97 -10.47 -3.14
C SER A 72 -5.08 -11.40 -2.32
N ALA A 73 -3.79 -11.51 -2.66
CA ALA A 73 -2.83 -12.33 -1.93
C ALA A 73 -2.52 -11.80 -0.51
N MET A 74 -2.84 -10.52 -0.21
CA MET A 74 -2.59 -9.92 1.11
C MET A 74 -3.73 -10.08 2.08
N VAL A 75 -4.88 -10.61 1.67
CA VAL A 75 -6.01 -10.84 2.59
C VAL A 75 -5.59 -11.64 3.84
N PRO A 76 -4.82 -12.74 3.74
CA PRO A 76 -4.33 -13.44 4.93
C PRO A 76 -3.39 -12.60 5.79
N TYR A 77 -2.54 -11.77 5.17
CA TYR A 77 -1.59 -10.90 5.86
C TYR A 77 -2.27 -9.74 6.57
N ALA A 78 -3.30 -9.15 5.96
CA ALA A 78 -4.17 -8.16 6.57
C ALA A 78 -4.83 -8.70 7.84
N ARG A 79 -5.26 -9.97 7.83
CA ARG A 79 -5.79 -10.63 9.05
C ARG A 79 -4.72 -10.77 10.13
N LYS A 80 -3.49 -11.19 9.78
CA LYS A 80 -2.37 -11.24 10.75
C LYS A 80 -2.08 -9.86 11.37
N ILE A 81 -2.08 -8.79 10.59
CA ILE A 81 -1.92 -7.42 11.12
C ILE A 81 -3.06 -7.07 12.07
N PHE A 82 -4.30 -7.43 11.72
CA PHE A 82 -5.44 -7.20 12.60
C PHE A 82 -5.28 -7.91 13.94
N ASP A 83 -4.84 -9.17 13.93
CA ASP A 83 -4.58 -9.94 15.14
C ASP A 83 -3.51 -9.25 15.99
N ARG A 84 -2.42 -8.76 15.39
CA ARG A 84 -1.41 -7.95 16.10
C ARG A 84 -2.01 -6.69 16.72
N LEU A 85 -2.85 -5.96 16.00
CA LEU A 85 -3.53 -4.76 16.51
C LEU A 85 -4.50 -5.09 17.67
N MET A 86 -5.12 -6.27 17.66
CA MET A 86 -6.05 -6.69 18.71
C MET A 86 -5.35 -7.01 20.04
N LEU A 87 -4.04 -7.28 20.01
CA LEU A 87 -3.20 -7.46 21.20
C LEU A 87 -2.83 -6.14 21.90
N LEU A 88 -3.12 -4.99 21.30
CA LEU A 88 -2.84 -3.69 21.91
C LEU A 88 -3.69 -3.47 23.18
N PRO A 89 -3.25 -2.58 24.09
CA PRO A 89 -4.05 -2.19 25.26
C PRO A 89 -5.45 -1.72 24.87
N LYS A 90 -6.45 -1.93 25.74
CA LYS A 90 -7.88 -1.65 25.47
C LYS A 90 -8.18 -0.28 24.84
N ARG A 91 -7.41 0.75 25.21
CA ARG A 91 -7.58 2.12 24.66
C ARG A 91 -7.00 2.31 23.26
N LYS A 92 -6.03 1.48 22.87
CA LYS A 92 -5.28 1.56 21.60
C LYS A 92 -5.70 0.51 20.56
N LYS A 93 -6.35 -0.59 20.97
CA LYS A 93 -6.80 -1.64 20.07
C LYS A 93 -7.97 -1.23 19.18
N PRO A 94 -8.17 -1.89 18.03
CA PRO A 94 -9.32 -1.67 17.16
C PRO A 94 -10.66 -1.82 17.87
N ARG A 95 -11.67 -1.11 17.37
CA ARG A 95 -13.05 -1.17 17.88
C ARG A 95 -14.00 -1.55 16.76
N LYS A 96 -14.99 -2.36 17.12
CA LYS A 96 -16.11 -2.66 16.24
C LYS A 96 -17.00 -1.43 16.10
N ARG A 97 -17.37 -1.10 14.87
CA ARG A 97 -18.26 -0.01 14.50
C ARG A 97 -19.72 -0.50 14.53
N LYS A 98 -20.67 0.43 14.60
CA LYS A 98 -22.11 0.13 14.57
C LYS A 98 -22.55 -0.56 13.28
N ASP A 99 -21.87 -0.26 12.17
CA ASP A 99 -22.10 -0.86 10.85
C ASP A 99 -21.57 -2.30 10.73
N GLY A 100 -20.91 -2.84 11.77
CA GLY A 100 -20.33 -4.19 11.76
C GLY A 100 -18.84 -4.23 11.37
N GLY A 101 -18.31 -3.16 10.79
CA GLY A 101 -16.89 -3.04 10.43
C GLY A 101 -15.99 -2.78 11.63
N TRP A 102 -14.70 -2.57 11.38
CA TRP A 102 -13.69 -2.28 12.40
C TRP A 102 -12.92 -1.00 12.10
N SER A 103 -12.58 -0.23 13.14
CA SER A 103 -11.70 0.92 13.02
C SER A 103 -10.62 0.99 14.10
N LEU A 104 -9.51 1.63 13.76
CA LEU A 104 -8.41 2.01 14.63
C LEU A 104 -8.44 3.54 14.82
N ASN A 105 -8.11 4.02 16.01
CA ASN A 105 -8.11 5.44 16.39
C ASN A 105 -9.46 6.20 16.19
N GLY A 106 -10.53 5.49 15.81
CA GLY A 106 -11.87 6.04 15.60
C GLY A 106 -12.18 6.34 14.13
N ASP A 107 -11.17 6.70 13.34
CA ASP A 107 -11.27 7.21 11.97
C ASP A 107 -10.73 6.23 10.92
N ILE A 108 -9.64 5.51 11.21
CA ILE A 108 -9.02 4.59 10.26
C ILE A 108 -9.84 3.29 10.19
N ARG A 109 -10.60 3.08 9.11
CA ARG A 109 -11.34 1.82 8.89
C ARG A 109 -10.37 0.72 8.46
N LEU A 110 -10.45 -0.43 9.13
CA LEU A 110 -9.61 -1.62 8.88
C LEU A 110 -10.35 -2.70 8.08
N PHE A 111 -11.62 -2.92 8.42
CA PHE A 111 -12.48 -3.91 7.77
C PHE A 111 -13.87 -3.32 7.51
N TRP A 112 -14.43 -3.71 6.38
CA TRP A 112 -15.81 -3.46 6.00
C TRP A 112 -16.78 -4.39 6.74
N PRO A 113 -18.09 -4.09 6.75
CA PRO A 113 -19.11 -4.94 7.38
C PRO A 113 -19.16 -6.39 6.88
N ASP A 114 -18.78 -6.60 5.61
CA ASP A 114 -18.70 -7.93 4.98
C ASP A 114 -17.47 -8.75 5.42
N GLY A 115 -16.60 -8.16 6.24
CA GLY A 115 -15.38 -8.81 6.73
C GLY A 115 -14.19 -8.74 5.77
N MET A 116 -14.28 -7.97 4.69
CA MET A 116 -13.15 -7.70 3.79
C MET A 116 -12.25 -6.58 4.34
N PRO A 117 -10.91 -6.73 4.22
CA PRO A 117 -9.98 -5.68 4.61
C PRO A 117 -10.13 -4.45 3.70
N THR A 118 -9.84 -3.26 4.23
CA THR A 118 -9.71 -2.03 3.43
C THR A 118 -8.37 -2.02 2.67
N CYS A 119 -8.23 -1.18 1.63
CA CYS A 119 -6.98 -1.02 0.88
C CYS A 119 -5.79 -0.74 1.82
N VAL A 120 -5.95 0.18 2.77
CA VAL A 120 -4.91 0.49 3.77
C VAL A 120 -4.52 -0.73 4.64
N MET A 121 -5.45 -1.65 4.85
CA MET A 121 -5.20 -2.87 5.61
C MET A 121 -4.51 -3.94 4.76
N LEU A 122 -4.79 -3.97 3.45
CA LEU A 122 -4.08 -4.78 2.48
C LEU A 122 -2.64 -4.28 2.31
N ASP A 123 -2.43 -2.96 2.23
CA ASP A 123 -1.10 -2.33 2.26
C ASP A 123 -0.33 -2.69 3.54
N ALA A 124 -0.99 -2.69 4.70
CA ALA A 124 -0.36 -3.11 5.95
C ALA A 124 0.01 -4.61 5.92
N GLY A 125 -0.83 -5.43 5.30
CA GLY A 125 -0.52 -6.83 5.01
C GLY A 125 0.69 -6.99 4.10
N LEU A 126 0.82 -6.14 3.08
CA LEU A 126 1.99 -6.10 2.20
C LEU A 126 3.26 -5.72 2.97
N SER A 127 3.22 -4.76 3.88
CA SER A 127 4.36 -4.45 4.75
C SER A 127 4.76 -5.63 5.64
N LEU A 128 3.81 -6.42 6.14
CA LEU A 128 4.13 -7.66 6.86
C LEU A 128 4.78 -8.69 5.93
N TRP A 129 4.24 -8.87 4.72
CA TRP A 129 4.83 -9.77 3.74
C TRP A 129 6.28 -9.37 3.44
N LYS A 130 6.55 -8.08 3.21
CA LYS A 130 7.90 -7.52 2.99
C LYS A 130 8.82 -7.88 4.15
N LEU A 131 8.37 -7.70 5.39
CA LEU A 131 9.13 -8.07 6.59
C LEU A 131 9.38 -9.58 6.67
N GLU A 132 8.38 -10.42 6.40
CA GLU A 132 8.51 -11.89 6.40
C GLU A 132 9.47 -12.39 5.29
N GLN A 133 9.67 -11.63 4.21
CA GLN A 133 10.71 -11.89 3.20
C GLN A 133 12.13 -11.43 3.62
N GLY A 134 12.29 -10.88 4.82
CA GLY A 134 13.57 -10.43 5.35
C GLY A 134 13.92 -8.97 5.04
N PHE A 135 13.02 -8.19 4.42
CA PHE A 135 13.25 -6.76 4.21
C PHE A 135 12.96 -5.99 5.50
N LYS A 136 13.89 -5.13 5.91
CA LYS A 136 13.70 -4.25 7.08
C LYS A 136 13.17 -2.87 6.74
N VAL A 137 13.30 -2.49 5.46
CA VAL A 137 12.90 -1.18 4.94
C VAL A 137 12.05 -1.39 3.70
N GLY A 138 10.87 -0.77 3.67
CA GLY A 138 9.98 -0.69 2.53
C GLY A 138 9.88 0.75 2.04
N ILE A 139 9.87 0.96 0.72
CA ILE A 139 9.59 2.26 0.12
C ILE A 139 8.40 2.09 -0.81
N ASN A 140 7.31 2.81 -0.56
CA ASN A 140 6.16 2.85 -1.47
C ASN A 140 6.24 4.13 -2.30
N ILE A 141 6.20 4.01 -3.62
CA ILE A 141 6.21 5.13 -4.56
C ILE A 141 4.83 5.21 -5.23
N LEU A 142 4.07 6.24 -4.87
CA LEU A 142 2.66 6.38 -5.25
C LEU A 142 2.33 7.83 -5.64
N PRO A 143 1.28 8.05 -6.47
CA PRO A 143 0.78 9.39 -6.74
C PRO A 143 0.41 10.15 -5.46
N ALA A 144 0.60 11.47 -5.45
CA ALA A 144 0.40 12.32 -4.27
C ALA A 144 -1.01 12.25 -3.67
N PHE A 145 -2.03 11.95 -4.47
CA PHE A 145 -3.39 11.80 -3.97
C PHE A 145 -3.61 10.57 -3.06
N TYR A 146 -2.65 9.64 -2.97
CA TYR A 146 -2.66 8.55 -1.97
C TYR A 146 -2.14 8.99 -0.59
N GLY A 147 -1.74 10.24 -0.40
CA GLY A 147 -1.10 10.72 0.83
C GLY A 147 -1.89 10.41 2.12
N GLU A 148 -3.20 10.63 2.14
CA GLU A 148 -4.03 10.34 3.33
C GLU A 148 -4.09 8.84 3.66
N GLN A 149 -4.15 7.99 2.63
CA GLN A 149 -4.10 6.53 2.80
C GLN A 149 -2.74 6.11 3.36
N GLN A 150 -1.65 6.68 2.85
CA GLN A 150 -0.29 6.37 3.32
C GLN A 150 -0.05 6.86 4.76
N GLN A 151 -0.59 8.02 5.16
CA GLN A 151 -0.56 8.44 6.57
C GLN A 151 -1.30 7.46 7.48
N SER A 152 -2.44 6.94 7.03
CA SER A 152 -3.20 5.94 7.77
C SER A 152 -2.43 4.62 7.87
N LEU A 153 -1.75 4.20 6.80
CA LEU A 153 -0.85 3.05 6.77
C LEU A 153 0.26 3.21 7.82
N LEU A 154 1.00 4.32 7.81
CA LEU A 154 2.09 4.55 8.76
C LEU A 154 1.61 4.49 10.23
N LYS A 155 0.41 5.00 10.53
CA LYS A 155 -0.20 4.90 11.87
C LYS A 155 -0.54 3.45 12.26
N ILE A 156 -0.95 2.61 11.30
CA ILE A 156 -1.17 1.18 11.51
C ILE A 156 0.17 0.48 11.77
N LEU A 157 1.15 0.69 10.90
CA LEU A 157 2.47 0.06 10.98
C LEU A 157 3.19 0.42 12.27
N GLY A 158 3.18 1.69 12.69
CA GLY A 158 3.78 2.12 13.96
C GLY A 158 3.19 1.45 15.20
N LYS A 159 2.01 0.79 15.09
CA LYS A 159 1.42 -0.01 16.17
C LYS A 159 1.57 -1.52 15.97
N ALA A 160 1.48 -2.01 14.74
CA ALA A 160 1.45 -3.44 14.43
C ALA A 160 2.80 -4.02 14.02
N LEU A 161 3.66 -3.20 13.42
CA LEU A 161 4.97 -3.54 12.86
C LEU A 161 6.02 -2.45 13.15
N PRO A 162 6.27 -2.09 14.41
CA PRO A 162 7.28 -1.07 14.75
C PRO A 162 8.69 -1.44 14.29
N GLU A 163 8.96 -2.71 14.01
CA GLU A 163 10.24 -3.23 13.52
C GLU A 163 10.49 -2.99 12.02
N PHE A 164 9.47 -2.60 11.25
CA PHE A 164 9.56 -2.38 9.81
C PHE A 164 9.59 -0.88 9.48
N ASP A 165 10.66 -0.42 8.84
CA ASP A 165 10.79 0.97 8.41
C ASP A 165 10.08 1.20 7.07
N GLN A 166 8.82 1.64 7.13
CA GLN A 166 8.10 2.06 5.95
C GLN A 166 8.38 3.55 5.64
N GLN A 167 8.84 3.79 4.43
CA GLN A 167 9.01 5.11 3.82
C GLN A 167 8.03 5.26 2.66
N VAL A 168 7.66 6.49 2.34
CA VAL A 168 6.71 6.80 1.28
C VAL A 168 7.26 7.93 0.43
N VAL A 169 7.28 7.72 -0.87
CA VAL A 169 7.60 8.73 -1.87
C VAL A 169 6.31 9.05 -2.61
N LEU A 170 5.92 10.31 -2.59
CA LEU A 170 4.77 10.81 -3.30
C LEU A 170 5.22 11.58 -4.53
N PHE A 171 4.49 11.42 -5.64
CA PHE A 171 4.80 12.12 -6.89
C PHE A 171 3.57 12.76 -7.55
N ASP A 172 3.81 13.81 -8.32
CA ASP A 172 2.79 14.51 -9.12
C ASP A 172 2.77 14.05 -10.59
N VAL A 173 1.84 14.60 -11.37
CA VAL A 173 1.68 14.30 -12.80
C VAL A 173 2.87 14.74 -13.66
N GLU A 174 3.72 15.64 -13.17
CA GLU A 174 4.92 16.14 -13.86
C GLU A 174 6.15 15.28 -13.52
N GLY A 175 6.02 14.33 -12.60
CA GLY A 175 7.10 13.46 -12.13
C GLY A 175 7.97 14.08 -11.04
N GLY A 176 7.58 15.24 -10.51
CA GLY A 176 8.15 15.79 -9.27
C GLY A 176 7.82 14.86 -8.11
N TYR A 177 8.79 14.57 -7.23
CA TYR A 177 8.58 13.67 -6.10
C TYR A 177 9.25 14.14 -4.81
N TYR A 178 8.68 13.74 -3.68
CA TYR A 178 9.19 14.03 -2.35
C TYR A 178 8.94 12.86 -1.39
N PHE A 179 9.77 12.78 -0.34
CA PHE A 179 9.52 11.84 0.76
C PHE A 179 8.46 12.42 1.69
N MET A 180 7.45 11.63 2.01
CA MET A 180 6.44 12.02 2.99
C MET A 180 7.06 12.09 4.38
N GLU A 181 6.83 13.18 5.09
CA GLU A 181 7.24 13.34 6.50
C GLU A 181 6.46 12.36 7.39
N LYS A 182 7.14 11.81 8.41
CA LYS A 182 6.59 10.80 9.32
C LYS A 182 5.79 11.41 10.47
#